data_AF-A0A7V9C3Y4-F1
#
_entry.id   AF-A0A7V9C3Y4-F1
#
_cell.length_a   1.000
_cell.length_b   1.000
_cell.length_c   1.000
_cell.angle_alpha   90.00
_cell.angle_beta   90.00
_cell.angle_gamma   90.00
#
_symmetry.space_group_name_H-M   'P 1'
#
loop_
_entity.id
_entity.type
_entity.pdbx_description
1 polymer ?
#
loop_
_entity_poly.entity_id
_entity_poly.type
_entity_poly.pdbx_seq_one_letter_code
_entity_poly.pdbx_strand_id
1 'polypeptide(L)'
;MKTIRFFLIFFAAILFLTDSAAAQRRKPPIKRPVPKAATPVAFTTDIKSAKEKVSNQITNVTRFNSALGPIAQGIQDLDAQAKTNKIDKKASDLNEANKRKVIQAIRNLRAGLAALEVDFRTKPALKRFLLKIQGITDLSAQSEDAAFAGRFTESGNPLLLVIEKLSNTLAVMP
;
A
#
# COMPACT_ATOMS: atom_id res chain seq x y z
N MET A 1 24.75 66.08 20.73
CA MET A 1 24.58 66.02 22.20
C MET A 1 23.18 65.46 22.47
N LYS A 2 23.00 64.14 22.48
CA LYS A 2 22.96 63.30 23.70
C LYS A 2 22.17 63.94 24.85
N THR A 3 20.90 63.49 24.93
CA THR A 3 20.22 62.95 26.12
C THR A 3 19.98 63.85 27.34
N ILE A 4 18.87 63.56 28.02
CA ILE A 4 18.52 63.92 29.42
C ILE A 4 17.58 65.14 29.55
N ARG A 5 16.28 64.97 29.25
CA ARG A 5 15.15 65.77 29.82
C ARG A 5 13.83 65.00 29.89
N PHE A 6 13.87 63.68 30.09
CA PHE A 6 12.66 62.82 30.10
C PHE A 6 12.20 62.39 31.49
N PHE A 7 12.47 63.22 32.51
CA PHE A 7 11.99 63.01 33.88
C PHE A 7 11.58 64.35 34.48
N LEU A 8 10.36 64.77 34.18
CA LEU A 8 9.59 65.70 35.00
C LEU A 8 8.11 65.39 34.71
N ILE A 9 7.53 64.39 35.38
CA ILE A 9 7.09 64.45 36.78
C ILE A 9 5.92 65.44 36.90
N PHE A 10 4.77 64.82 37.16
CA PHE A 10 3.72 65.29 38.06
C PHE A 10 2.87 66.49 37.63
N PHE A 11 1.63 66.40 38.09
CA PHE A 11 0.78 67.55 38.41
C PHE A 11 0.10 68.26 37.23
N ALA A 12 -0.84 67.57 36.60
CA ALA A 12 -1.98 68.26 36.01
C ALA A 12 -3.25 67.42 36.23
N ALA A 13 -3.88 67.69 37.37
CA ALA A 13 -5.33 67.68 37.62
C ALA A 13 -6.12 66.54 36.94
N ILE A 14 -6.38 65.40 37.60
CA ILE A 14 -7.47 65.22 38.56
C ILE A 14 -8.64 66.19 38.35
N LEU A 15 -9.82 65.59 38.16
CA LEU A 15 -11.19 66.11 38.25
C LEU A 15 -11.83 66.34 36.88
N PHE A 16 -12.64 65.36 36.46
CA PHE A 16 -14.06 65.50 36.14
C PHE A 16 -14.63 64.09 35.87
N LEU A 17 -15.45 63.58 36.80
CA LEU A 17 -16.91 63.35 36.65
C LEU A 17 -17.24 62.01 35.94
N THR A 18 -17.53 60.95 36.71
CA THR A 18 -18.88 60.44 37.08
C THR A 18 -19.48 59.43 36.10
N ASP A 19 -19.57 58.20 36.61
CA ASP A 19 -20.73 57.32 36.62
C ASP A 19 -21.39 56.87 35.30
N SER A 20 -21.22 55.58 34.99
CA SER A 20 -22.33 54.67 34.69
C SER A 20 -21.84 53.23 34.68
N ALA A 21 -22.18 52.50 35.75
CA ALA A 21 -22.07 51.05 35.82
C ALA A 21 -23.03 50.40 34.80
N ALA A 22 -22.51 50.00 33.65
CA ALA A 22 -23.25 49.16 32.71
C ALA A 22 -23.09 47.68 33.10
N ALA A 23 -24.18 47.11 33.60
CA ALA A 23 -24.30 45.71 34.01
C ALA A 23 -23.78 44.72 32.96
N GLN A 24 -22.82 43.90 33.35
CA GLN A 24 -22.25 42.83 32.55
C GLN A 24 -23.26 41.68 32.40
N ARG A 25 -24.08 41.72 31.35
CA ARG A 25 -24.88 40.56 30.92
C ARG A 25 -23.92 39.50 30.33
N ARG A 26 -23.57 38.51 31.14
CA ARG A 26 -22.93 37.27 30.67
C ARG A 26 -23.88 36.59 29.69
N LYS A 27 -23.58 36.70 28.39
CA LYS A 27 -24.20 35.86 27.36
C LYS A 27 -23.85 34.40 27.67
N PRO A 28 -24.82 33.47 27.66
CA PRO A 28 -24.49 32.05 27.76
C PRO A 28 -23.56 31.68 26.59
N PRO A 29 -22.57 30.80 26.80
CA PRO A 29 -21.66 30.39 25.74
C PRO A 29 -22.49 29.80 24.59
N ILE A 30 -22.38 30.42 23.42
CA ILE A 30 -22.87 29.83 22.17
C ILE A 30 -22.08 28.54 22.00
N LYS A 31 -22.76 27.39 22.12
CA LYS A 31 -22.20 26.09 21.77
C LYS A 31 -21.80 26.17 20.30
N ARG A 32 -20.49 26.25 20.02
CA ARG A 32 -19.99 26.01 18.67
C ARG A 32 -20.52 24.64 18.21
N PRO A 33 -21.12 24.52 17.03
CA PRO A 33 -21.46 23.22 16.49
C PRO A 33 -20.18 22.40 16.43
N VAL A 34 -20.13 21.32 17.21
CA VAL A 34 -19.07 20.32 17.08
C VAL A 34 -19.16 19.82 15.63
N PRO A 35 -18.09 19.87 14.83
CA PRO A 35 -18.12 19.30 13.49
C PRO A 35 -18.55 17.85 13.61
N LYS A 36 -19.70 17.50 13.02
CA LYS A 36 -20.18 16.13 12.95
C LYS A 36 -19.09 15.35 12.20
N ALA A 37 -18.44 14.42 12.89
CA ALA A 37 -17.38 13.60 12.30
C ALA A 37 -17.92 12.93 11.03
N ALA A 38 -17.45 13.37 9.87
CA ALA A 38 -17.81 12.81 8.57
C ALA A 38 -17.07 11.48 8.39
N THR A 39 -17.49 10.43 9.11
CA THR A 39 -16.72 9.17 9.18
C THR A 39 -17.46 7.83 9.04
N PRO A 40 -18.54 7.66 8.23
CA PRO A 40 -18.99 6.30 7.88
C PRO A 40 -18.76 5.88 6.42
N VAL A 41 -18.88 6.80 5.46
CA VAL A 41 -19.01 6.43 4.04
C VAL A 41 -17.65 6.14 3.38
N ALA A 42 -16.65 7.01 3.57
CA ALA A 42 -15.32 6.79 2.99
C ALA A 42 -14.63 5.52 3.52
N PHE A 43 -14.77 5.24 4.82
CA PHE A 43 -14.21 4.04 5.45
C PHE A 43 -14.79 2.73 4.90
N THR A 44 -16.10 2.70 4.62
CA THR A 44 -16.76 1.49 4.10
C THR A 44 -16.48 1.28 2.62
N THR A 45 -16.38 2.37 1.84
CA THR A 45 -16.00 2.31 0.42
C THR A 45 -14.55 1.83 0.23
N ASP A 46 -13.60 2.32 1.04
CA ASP A 46 -12.20 1.90 0.96
C ASP A 46 -12.03 0.39 1.22
N ILE A 47 -12.75 -0.14 2.20
CA ILE A 47 -12.69 -1.57 2.54
C ILE A 47 -13.29 -2.42 1.42
N LYS A 48 -14.44 -2.01 0.85
CA LYS A 48 -15.05 -2.72 -0.29
C LYS A 48 -14.12 -2.74 -1.51
N SER A 49 -13.52 -1.59 -1.85
CA SER A 49 -12.56 -1.50 -2.96
C SER A 49 -11.31 -2.37 -2.70
N ALA A 50 -10.79 -2.37 -1.47
CA ALA A 50 -9.66 -3.21 -1.11
C ALA A 50 -10.00 -4.70 -1.21
N LYS A 51 -11.20 -5.10 -0.78
CA LYS A 51 -11.72 -6.47 -0.86
C LYS A 51 -11.74 -6.97 -2.31
N GLU A 52 -12.23 -6.14 -3.23
CA GLU A 52 -12.23 -6.44 -4.65
C GLU A 52 -10.81 -6.56 -5.21
N LYS A 53 -9.91 -5.63 -4.89
CA LYS A 53 -8.51 -5.72 -5.31
C LYS A 53 -7.82 -7.00 -4.80
N VAL A 54 -8.06 -7.37 -3.55
CA VAL A 54 -7.52 -8.62 -2.96
C VAL A 54 -8.05 -9.84 -3.71
N SER A 55 -9.36 -9.90 -3.97
CA SER A 55 -9.98 -11.00 -4.74
C SER A 55 -9.43 -11.10 -6.17
N ASN A 56 -9.23 -9.97 -6.82
CA ASN A 56 -8.62 -9.91 -8.15
C ASN A 56 -7.16 -10.40 -8.12
N GLN A 57 -6.37 -10.03 -7.10
CA GLN A 57 -5.01 -10.53 -6.99
C GLN A 57 -4.95 -12.03 -6.69
N ILE A 58 -5.85 -12.57 -5.86
CA ILE A 58 -5.98 -14.03 -5.67
C ILE A 58 -6.20 -14.71 -7.02
N THR A 59 -7.15 -14.20 -7.82
CA THR A 59 -7.46 -14.77 -9.13
C THR A 59 -6.26 -14.72 -10.07
N ASN A 60 -5.57 -13.59 -10.14
CA ASN A 60 -4.40 -13.40 -11.00
C ASN A 60 -3.25 -14.34 -10.62
N VAL A 61 -2.90 -14.40 -9.32
CA VAL A 61 -1.81 -15.23 -8.83
C VAL A 61 -2.15 -16.71 -8.99
N THR A 62 -3.38 -17.13 -8.69
CA THR A 62 -3.83 -18.52 -8.91
C THR A 62 -3.73 -18.92 -10.37
N ARG A 63 -4.27 -18.12 -11.30
CA ARG A 63 -4.22 -18.42 -12.74
C ARG A 63 -2.78 -18.50 -13.26
N PHE A 64 -1.94 -17.55 -12.84
CA PHE A 64 -0.53 -17.59 -13.19
C PHE A 64 0.14 -18.87 -12.68
N ASN A 65 -0.06 -19.21 -11.40
CA ASN A 65 0.58 -20.37 -10.80
C ASN A 65 0.11 -21.70 -11.44
N SER A 66 -1.17 -21.81 -11.80
CA SER A 66 -1.68 -22.97 -12.55
C SER A 66 -1.08 -23.09 -13.95
N ALA A 67 -0.80 -21.98 -14.63
CA ALA A 67 -0.15 -21.99 -15.93
C ALA A 67 1.37 -22.22 -15.83
N LEU A 68 2.00 -21.80 -14.74
CA LEU A 68 3.44 -21.86 -14.55
C LEU A 68 3.98 -23.29 -14.55
N GLY A 69 3.29 -24.23 -13.90
CA GLY A 69 3.74 -25.64 -13.77
C GLY A 69 4.20 -26.29 -15.09
N PRO A 70 3.29 -26.46 -16.08
CA PRO A 70 3.66 -27.07 -17.35
C PRO A 70 4.68 -26.24 -18.16
N ILE A 71 4.63 -24.90 -18.07
CA ILE A 71 5.59 -24.02 -18.76
C ILE A 71 7.00 -24.19 -18.17
N ALA A 72 7.12 -24.21 -16.85
CA ALA A 72 8.38 -24.37 -16.14
C ALA A 72 9.02 -25.73 -16.45
N GLN A 73 8.22 -26.81 -16.47
CA GLN A 73 8.69 -28.13 -16.85
C GLN A 73 9.21 -28.13 -18.29
N GLY A 74 8.45 -27.56 -19.23
CA GLY A 74 8.89 -27.45 -20.63
C GLY A 74 10.20 -26.67 -20.80
N ILE A 75 10.41 -25.61 -20.00
CA ILE A 75 11.67 -24.87 -19.98
C ILE A 75 12.83 -25.76 -19.51
N GLN A 76 12.63 -26.51 -18.42
CA GLN A 76 13.66 -27.41 -17.87
C GLN A 76 14.02 -28.54 -18.83
N ASP A 77 13.03 -29.12 -19.48
CA ASP A 77 13.23 -30.20 -20.46
C ASP A 77 14.03 -29.69 -21.67
N LEU A 78 13.68 -28.51 -22.19
CA LEU A 78 14.41 -27.87 -23.29
C LEU A 78 15.84 -27.49 -22.88
N ASP A 79 16.06 -27.01 -21.65
CA ASP A 79 17.40 -26.73 -21.13
C ASP A 79 18.25 -27.99 -20.99
N ALA A 80 17.67 -29.10 -20.56
CA ALA A 80 18.35 -30.40 -20.50
C ALA A 80 18.74 -30.90 -21.90
N GLN A 81 17.84 -30.76 -22.88
CA GLN A 81 18.13 -31.16 -24.26
C GLN A 81 19.17 -30.24 -24.92
N ALA A 82 19.14 -28.94 -24.65
CA ALA A 82 20.14 -27.97 -25.12
C ALA A 82 21.56 -28.34 -24.68
N LYS A 83 21.73 -28.76 -23.43
CA LYS A 83 23.03 -29.22 -22.88
C LYS A 83 23.61 -30.43 -23.61
N THR A 84 22.76 -31.20 -24.29
CA THR A 84 23.16 -32.40 -25.05
C THR A 84 23.19 -32.17 -26.56
N ASN A 85 23.09 -30.91 -27.02
CA ASN A 85 23.00 -30.52 -28.43
C ASN A 85 21.86 -31.22 -29.19
N LYS A 86 20.76 -31.55 -28.50
CA LYS A 86 19.61 -32.29 -29.06
C LYS A 86 18.47 -31.41 -29.57
N ILE A 87 18.62 -30.09 -29.54
CA ILE A 87 17.60 -29.16 -30.04
C ILE A 87 18.18 -28.25 -31.13
N ASP A 88 17.32 -27.85 -32.06
CA ASP A 88 17.68 -26.84 -33.06
C ASP A 88 17.72 -25.42 -32.45
N LYS A 89 18.33 -24.50 -33.19
CA LYS A 89 18.47 -23.11 -32.76
C LYS A 89 17.13 -22.42 -32.51
N LYS A 90 16.10 -22.73 -33.31
CA LYS A 90 14.78 -22.12 -33.20
C LYS A 90 14.09 -22.53 -31.90
N ALA A 91 14.20 -23.79 -31.50
CA ALA A 91 13.70 -24.29 -30.23
C ALA A 91 14.43 -23.66 -29.03
N SER A 92 15.75 -23.50 -29.14
CA SER A 92 16.56 -22.79 -28.13
C SER A 92 16.12 -21.32 -27.96
N ASP A 93 15.99 -20.59 -29.08
CA ASP A 93 15.58 -19.18 -29.07
C ASP A 93 14.16 -19.00 -28.49
N LEU A 94 13.25 -19.92 -28.79
CA LEU A 94 11.90 -19.94 -28.22
C LEU A 94 11.93 -20.21 -26.71
N ASN A 95 12.79 -21.13 -26.25
CA ASN A 95 12.94 -21.41 -24.83
C ASN A 95 13.40 -20.17 -24.06
N GLU A 96 14.43 -19.49 -24.57
CA GLU A 96 14.93 -18.24 -24.02
C GLU A 96 13.86 -17.14 -24.00
N ALA A 97 13.02 -17.06 -25.04
CA ALA A 97 11.88 -16.15 -25.05
C ALA A 97 10.84 -16.50 -23.98
N ASN A 98 10.56 -17.79 -23.74
CA ASN A 98 9.64 -18.24 -22.71
C ASN A 98 10.17 -17.92 -21.30
N LYS A 99 11.45 -18.14 -21.03
CA LYS A 99 12.11 -17.73 -19.77
C LYS A 99 11.88 -16.25 -19.47
N ARG A 100 12.17 -15.39 -20.44
CA ARG A 100 11.96 -13.94 -20.32
C ARG A 100 10.49 -13.57 -20.07
N LYS A 101 9.56 -14.24 -20.75
CA LYS A 101 8.11 -14.03 -20.54
C LYS A 101 7.68 -14.40 -19.12
N VAL A 102 8.14 -15.52 -18.59
CA VAL A 102 7.83 -15.94 -17.21
C VAL A 102 8.35 -14.92 -16.20
N ILE A 103 9.62 -14.52 -16.33
CA ILE A 103 10.23 -13.49 -15.47
C ILE A 103 9.43 -12.19 -15.53
N GLN A 104 9.07 -11.73 -16.73
CA GLN A 104 8.30 -10.50 -16.89
C GLN A 104 6.89 -10.62 -16.28
N ALA A 105 6.25 -11.77 -16.41
CA ALA A 105 4.94 -12.02 -15.80
C ALA A 105 5.01 -11.97 -14.27
N ILE A 106 6.05 -12.55 -13.65
CA ILE A 106 6.27 -12.47 -12.20
C ILE A 106 6.50 -11.02 -11.76
N ARG A 107 7.29 -10.25 -12.50
CA ARG A 107 7.49 -8.81 -12.24
C ARG A 107 6.19 -8.02 -12.26
N ASN A 108 5.34 -8.27 -13.25
CA ASN A 108 4.04 -7.62 -13.35
C ASN A 108 3.13 -7.97 -12.17
N LEU A 109 3.12 -9.24 -11.73
CA LEU A 109 2.40 -9.66 -10.53
C LEU A 109 2.94 -8.98 -9.27
N ARG A 110 4.26 -8.97 -9.09
CA ARG A 110 4.93 -8.29 -7.97
C ARG A 110 4.54 -6.82 -7.89
N ALA A 111 4.50 -6.11 -9.03
CA ALA A 111 4.08 -4.71 -9.06
C ALA A 111 2.64 -4.53 -8.55
N GLY A 112 1.71 -5.40 -8.96
CA GLY A 112 0.33 -5.39 -8.48
C GLY A 112 0.21 -5.69 -6.97
N LEU A 113 0.99 -6.65 -6.48
CA LEU A 113 1.03 -7.02 -5.06
C LEU A 113 1.65 -5.91 -4.19
N ALA A 114 2.72 -5.28 -4.67
CA ALA A 114 3.36 -4.15 -4.00
C ALA A 114 2.41 -2.95 -3.89
N ALA A 115 1.69 -2.63 -4.97
CA ALA A 115 0.67 -1.58 -4.94
C ALA A 115 -0.45 -1.90 -3.93
N LEU A 116 -0.86 -3.17 -3.84
CA LEU A 116 -1.86 -3.61 -2.86
C LEU A 116 -1.35 -3.48 -1.42
N GLU A 117 -0.12 -3.91 -1.15
CA GLU A 117 0.47 -3.80 0.19
C GLU A 117 0.64 -2.32 0.62
N VAL A 118 1.00 -1.44 -0.32
CA VAL A 118 1.05 0.01 -0.11
C VAL A 118 -0.33 0.57 0.24
N ASP A 119 -1.40 0.15 -0.45
CA ASP A 119 -2.78 0.56 -0.12
C ASP A 119 -3.11 0.21 1.34
N PHE A 120 -2.80 -1.01 1.79
CA PHE A 120 -3.08 -1.45 3.17
C PHE A 120 -2.26 -0.70 4.21
N ARG A 121 -1.04 -0.28 3.86
CA ARG A 121 -0.17 0.49 4.76
C ARG A 121 -0.60 1.96 4.86
N THR A 122 -1.04 2.54 3.77
CA THR A 122 -1.29 3.99 3.66
C THR A 122 -2.71 4.39 4.01
N LYS A 123 -3.71 3.54 3.72
CA LYS A 123 -5.12 3.86 3.99
C LYS A 123 -5.50 3.56 5.44
N PRO A 124 -5.96 4.56 6.23
CA PRO A 124 -6.30 4.35 7.64
C PRO A 124 -7.34 3.23 7.87
N ALA A 125 -8.31 3.08 6.97
CA ALA A 125 -9.36 2.07 7.06
C ALA A 125 -8.82 0.62 6.96
N LEU A 126 -7.66 0.44 6.30
CA LEU A 126 -7.07 -0.86 5.98
C LEU A 126 -5.94 -1.28 6.95
N LYS A 127 -5.38 -0.34 7.72
CA LYS A 127 -4.24 -0.60 8.62
C LYS A 127 -4.43 -1.79 9.56
N ARG A 128 -5.65 -2.00 10.06
CA ARG A 128 -5.99 -3.15 10.93
C ARG A 128 -5.82 -4.52 10.26
N PHE A 129 -5.84 -4.58 8.94
CA PHE A 129 -5.65 -5.80 8.16
C PHE A 129 -4.21 -5.98 7.66
N LEU A 130 -3.33 -4.99 7.86
CA LEU A 130 -1.96 -4.99 7.36
C LEU A 130 -1.19 -6.24 7.79
N LEU A 131 -1.33 -6.67 9.05
CA LEU A 131 -0.62 -7.86 9.56
C LEU A 131 -0.98 -9.16 8.81
N LYS A 132 -2.15 -9.24 8.17
CA LYS A 132 -2.57 -10.42 7.40
C LYS A 132 -1.97 -10.43 5.99
N ILE A 133 -1.79 -9.26 5.40
CA ILE A 133 -1.29 -9.12 4.02
C ILE A 133 0.20 -8.81 3.94
N GLN A 134 0.84 -8.34 5.01
CA GLN A 134 2.24 -7.94 4.97
C GLN A 134 3.18 -9.08 4.50
N GLY A 135 4.20 -8.71 3.74
CA GLY A 135 5.20 -9.62 3.19
C GLY A 135 4.81 -10.28 1.87
N ILE A 136 3.65 -9.96 1.26
CA ILE A 136 3.31 -10.46 -0.08
C ILE A 136 4.27 -9.92 -1.15
N THR A 137 4.79 -8.71 -0.96
CA THR A 137 5.81 -8.13 -1.84
C THR A 137 7.12 -8.90 -1.76
N ASP A 138 7.52 -9.32 -0.56
CA ASP A 138 8.76 -10.08 -0.36
C ASP A 138 8.63 -11.51 -0.92
N LEU A 139 7.48 -12.16 -0.74
CA LEU A 139 7.21 -13.47 -1.33
C LEU A 139 7.22 -13.42 -2.86
N SER A 140 6.63 -12.39 -3.46
CA SER A 140 6.68 -12.21 -4.92
C SER A 140 8.08 -11.85 -5.42
N ALA A 141 8.90 -11.16 -4.62
CA ALA A 141 10.32 -10.96 -4.91
C ALA A 141 11.09 -12.30 -4.90
N GLN A 142 10.85 -13.16 -3.92
CA GLN A 142 11.48 -14.50 -3.87
C GLN A 142 11.11 -15.37 -5.08
N SER A 143 9.85 -15.26 -5.55
CA SER A 143 9.41 -15.90 -6.80
C SER A 143 10.21 -15.37 -8.01
N GLU A 144 10.38 -14.05 -8.10
CA GLU A 144 11.15 -13.41 -9.15
C GLU A 144 12.62 -13.86 -9.13
N ASP A 145 13.25 -13.87 -7.96
CA ASP A 145 14.65 -14.27 -7.77
C ASP A 145 14.87 -15.74 -8.16
N ALA A 146 13.94 -16.64 -7.82
CA ALA A 146 13.99 -18.04 -8.24
C ALA A 146 13.92 -18.18 -9.76
N ALA A 147 13.02 -17.44 -10.42
CA ALA A 147 12.92 -17.45 -11.89
C ALA A 147 14.17 -16.85 -12.55
N PHE A 148 14.75 -15.78 -12.00
CA PHE A 148 16.02 -15.22 -12.46
C PHE A 148 17.19 -16.20 -12.35
N ALA A 149 17.20 -17.01 -11.29
CA ALA A 149 18.19 -18.04 -11.09
C ALA A 149 17.93 -19.31 -11.94
N GLY A 150 16.96 -19.30 -12.86
CA GLY A 150 16.62 -20.43 -13.72
C GLY A 150 15.79 -21.52 -13.03
N ARG A 151 15.37 -21.32 -11.79
CA ARG A 151 14.56 -22.28 -11.01
C ARG A 151 13.07 -22.03 -11.22
N PHE A 152 12.61 -22.17 -12.46
CA PHE A 152 11.25 -21.84 -12.86
C PHE A 152 10.18 -22.67 -12.13
N THR A 153 10.43 -23.96 -11.88
CA THR A 153 9.48 -24.84 -11.17
C THR A 153 9.32 -24.42 -9.71
N GLU A 154 10.40 -23.99 -9.06
CA GLU A 154 10.38 -23.51 -7.67
C GLU A 154 9.78 -22.09 -7.54
N SER A 155 9.84 -21.30 -8.61
CA SER A 155 9.36 -19.90 -8.58
C SER A 155 7.86 -19.77 -8.27
N GLY A 156 7.07 -20.82 -8.43
CA GLY A 156 5.65 -20.83 -8.04
C GLY A 156 5.41 -20.96 -6.53
N ASN A 157 6.33 -21.56 -5.78
CA ASN A 157 6.10 -21.89 -4.36
C ASN A 157 5.82 -20.65 -3.49
N PRO A 158 6.59 -19.55 -3.60
CA PRO A 158 6.28 -18.33 -2.82
C PRO A 158 4.91 -17.73 -3.19
N LEU A 159 4.44 -17.90 -4.43
CA LEU A 159 3.17 -17.38 -4.89
C LEU A 159 1.97 -18.13 -4.27
N LEU A 160 2.13 -19.40 -3.91
CA LEU A 160 1.13 -20.13 -3.13
C LEU A 160 0.91 -19.49 -1.75
N LEU A 161 2.00 -19.07 -1.09
CA LEU A 161 1.92 -18.37 0.19
C LEU A 161 1.30 -16.97 0.05
N VAL A 162 1.50 -16.31 -1.10
CA VAL A 162 0.78 -15.07 -1.42
C VAL A 162 -0.73 -15.33 -1.50
N ILE A 163 -1.16 -16.38 -2.21
CA ILE A 163 -2.59 -16.76 -2.31
C ILE A 163 -3.17 -17.01 -0.91
N GLU A 164 -2.45 -17.72 -0.05
CA GLU A 164 -2.88 -18.00 1.32
C GLU A 164 -3.06 -16.71 2.13
N LYS A 165 -2.06 -15.81 2.12
CA LYS A 165 -2.14 -14.51 2.82
C LYS A 165 -3.29 -13.65 2.32
N LEU A 166 -3.47 -13.56 1.00
CA LEU A 166 -4.57 -12.79 0.41
C LEU A 166 -5.94 -13.38 0.81
N SER A 167 -6.07 -14.71 0.79
CA SER A 167 -7.28 -15.42 1.21
C SER A 167 -7.59 -15.21 2.69
N ASN A 168 -6.58 -15.31 3.55
CA ASN A 168 -6.68 -15.03 4.98
C ASN A 168 -7.07 -13.58 5.26
N THR A 169 -6.57 -12.64 4.45
CA THR A 169 -6.96 -11.22 4.56
C THR A 169 -8.41 -11.03 4.14
N LEU A 170 -8.84 -11.68 3.04
CA LEU A 170 -10.21 -11.62 2.55
C LEU A 170 -11.23 -12.17 3.58
N ALA A 171 -10.86 -13.24 4.28
CA ALA A 171 -11.71 -13.88 5.29
C ALA A 171 -12.02 -13.00 6.51
N VAL A 172 -11.15 -12.03 6.83
CA VAL A 172 -11.33 -11.13 7.98
C VAL A 172 -11.87 -9.75 7.60
N MET A 173 -11.99 -9.46 6.31
CA MET A 173 -12.55 -8.20 5.82
C MET A 173 -14.09 -8.26 5.79
N PRO A 174 -14.78 -7.22 6.30
CA PRO A 174 -16.24 -7.18 6.32
C PRO A 174 -16.86 -7.10 4.91
#